data_AF-A0A1M7PGG8-F1
#
_entry.id   AF-A0A1M7PGG8-F1
#
_cell.length_a   1.000
_cell.length_b   1.000
_cell.length_c   1.000
_cell.angle_alpha   90.00
_cell.angle_beta   90.00
_cell.angle_gamma   90.00
#
_symmetry.space_group_name_H-M   'P 1'
#
loop_
_entity.id
_entity.type
_entity.pdbx_description
1 polymer ?
#
loop_
_entity_poly.entity_id
_entity_poly.type
_entity_poly.pdbx_seq_one_letter_code
_entity_poly.pdbx_strand_id
1 'polypeptide(L)'
;MKPSILLLSAALAWPFAAMADHVTVNFTARVLTSSGTRPPVGATFTGAYVFDSNPAAYTQWPDPTLPGYLGYETFASTYGLTMQWPSGPIDFTQGGGVTVEVFDNGTSSYPLPVAGDATLFGVKRSNVIYRLSLFGPATSFTGSALPTEPWLSGQWTSGTFTIRDQNIFSTVLTAEIIGTSVSSLPD
;
A
#
# COMPACT_ATOMS: atom_id res chain seq x y z
N MET A 1 -29.32 -61.62 -14.84
CA MET A 1 -28.11 -60.84 -15.16
C MET A 1 -28.44 -59.38 -14.88
N LYS A 2 -27.76 -58.76 -13.91
CA LYS A 2 -27.95 -57.35 -13.53
C LYS A 2 -26.99 -56.48 -14.36
N PRO A 3 -27.42 -55.36 -14.98
CA PRO A 3 -26.49 -54.35 -15.42
C PRO A 3 -26.31 -53.31 -14.31
N SER A 4 -25.10 -53.26 -13.76
CA SER A 4 -24.63 -52.19 -12.90
C SER A 4 -24.45 -50.92 -13.74
N ILE A 5 -25.23 -49.87 -13.46
CA ILE A 5 -24.97 -48.53 -14.01
C ILE A 5 -24.18 -47.76 -12.96
N LEU A 6 -22.94 -47.45 -13.32
CA LEU A 6 -22.00 -46.60 -12.60
C LEU A 6 -22.63 -45.22 -12.32
N LEU A 7 -22.68 -44.84 -11.05
CA LEU A 7 -22.89 -43.46 -10.63
C LEU A 7 -21.66 -42.64 -11.04
N LEU A 8 -21.82 -41.78 -12.04
CA LEU A 8 -20.89 -40.69 -12.31
C LEU A 8 -21.12 -39.62 -11.22
N SER A 9 -20.31 -39.63 -10.17
CA SER A 9 -20.17 -38.50 -9.27
C SER A 9 -19.49 -37.36 -10.01
N ALA A 10 -20.28 -36.54 -10.72
CA ALA A 10 -19.83 -35.22 -11.15
C ALA A 10 -19.63 -34.37 -9.89
N ALA A 11 -18.41 -34.38 -9.37
CA ALA A 11 -17.97 -33.39 -8.41
C ALA A 11 -18.10 -32.03 -9.10
N LEU A 12 -19.12 -31.27 -8.71
CA LEU A 12 -19.19 -29.84 -8.92
C LEU A 12 -17.95 -29.24 -8.27
N ALA A 13 -16.87 -29.13 -9.05
CA ALA A 13 -15.77 -28.24 -8.74
C ALA A 13 -16.35 -26.83 -8.80
N TRP A 14 -16.87 -26.36 -7.67
CA TRP A 14 -17.05 -24.94 -7.47
C TRP A 14 -15.69 -24.29 -7.73
N PRO A 15 -15.63 -23.24 -8.58
CA PRO A 15 -14.42 -22.45 -8.63
C PRO A 15 -14.29 -21.85 -7.24
N PHE A 16 -13.42 -22.41 -6.42
CA PHE A 16 -12.73 -21.60 -5.43
C PHE A 16 -12.04 -20.54 -6.28
N ALA A 17 -12.64 -19.35 -6.37
CA ALA A 17 -11.90 -18.17 -6.75
C ALA A 17 -10.69 -18.20 -5.82
N ALA A 18 -9.50 -18.40 -6.38
CA ALA A 18 -8.28 -18.31 -5.61
C ALA A 18 -8.36 -16.97 -4.88
N MET A 19 -8.47 -17.01 -3.55
CA MET A 19 -8.39 -15.79 -2.78
C MET A 19 -7.02 -15.22 -3.08
N ALA A 20 -7.02 -13.98 -3.51
CA ALA A 20 -5.80 -13.34 -3.94
C ALA A 20 -4.85 -13.16 -2.76
N ASP A 21 -3.56 -13.31 -3.02
CA ASP A 21 -2.55 -13.22 -1.98
C ASP A 21 -2.48 -11.79 -1.45
N HIS A 22 -2.52 -11.65 -0.13
CA HIS A 22 -2.33 -10.36 0.52
C HIS A 22 -0.87 -9.95 0.43
N VAL A 23 -0.61 -8.66 0.33
CA VAL A 23 0.74 -8.11 0.38
C VAL A 23 0.81 -7.15 1.55
N THR A 24 1.77 -7.39 2.42
CA THR A 24 2.09 -6.52 3.56
C THR A 24 3.38 -5.79 3.27
N VAL A 25 3.34 -4.46 3.37
CA VAL A 25 4.51 -3.59 3.31
C VAL A 25 4.80 -3.10 4.72
N ASN A 26 5.76 -3.75 5.36
CA ASN A 26 6.27 -3.36 6.67
C ASN A 26 7.33 -2.27 6.50
N PHE A 27 7.31 -1.30 7.40
CA PHE A 27 8.30 -0.23 7.40
C PHE A 27 8.71 0.16 8.81
N THR A 28 9.94 0.63 8.92
CA THR A 28 10.48 1.35 10.08
C THR A 28 10.82 2.75 9.65
N ALA A 29 10.36 3.74 10.42
CA ALA A 29 10.51 5.14 10.09
C ALA A 29 11.07 5.93 11.27
N ARG A 30 11.84 6.97 10.97
CA ARG A 30 12.38 7.94 11.93
C ARG A 30 11.79 9.31 11.70
N VAL A 31 11.22 9.91 12.73
CA VAL A 31 10.51 11.20 12.65
C VAL A 31 11.49 12.34 12.38
N LEU A 32 11.21 13.12 11.33
CA LEU A 32 11.93 14.34 10.96
C LEU A 32 11.20 15.60 11.45
N THR A 33 9.88 15.63 11.28
CA THR A 33 9.02 16.72 11.76
C THR A 33 7.78 16.13 12.41
N SER A 34 7.25 16.81 13.42
CA SER A 34 6.06 16.37 14.14
C SER A 34 5.34 17.54 14.79
N SER A 35 4.03 17.38 14.99
CA SER A 35 3.16 18.37 15.63
C SER A 35 2.03 17.70 16.40
N GLY A 36 1.53 18.39 17.44
CA GLY A 36 0.46 17.89 18.30
C GLY A 36 0.92 16.70 19.14
N THR A 37 0.06 15.69 19.26
CA THR A 37 0.28 14.48 20.08
C THR A 37 0.97 13.33 19.35
N ARG A 38 1.61 13.62 18.21
CA ARG A 38 2.28 12.63 17.36
C ARG A 38 3.68 12.28 17.91
N PRO A 39 4.32 11.19 17.47
CA PRO A 39 5.66 10.81 17.94
C PRO A 39 6.66 11.97 17.80
N PRO A 40 7.55 12.19 18.79
CA PRO A 40 8.47 13.34 18.77
C PRO A 40 9.55 13.19 17.69
N VAL A 41 10.16 14.31 17.29
CA VAL A 41 11.30 14.32 16.34
C VAL A 41 12.43 13.42 16.85
N GLY A 42 12.96 12.59 15.96
CA GLY A 42 14.00 11.61 16.26
C GLY A 42 13.48 10.27 16.79
N ALA A 43 12.20 10.14 17.14
CA ALA A 43 11.61 8.86 17.52
C ALA A 43 11.53 7.91 16.32
N THR A 44 11.60 6.61 16.62
CA THR A 44 11.37 5.53 15.66
C THR A 44 9.99 4.92 15.90
N PHE A 45 9.31 4.57 14.82
CA PHE A 45 8.06 3.81 14.84
C PHE A 45 8.03 2.80 13.70
N THR A 46 7.18 1.79 13.83
CA THR A 46 6.93 0.80 12.77
C THR A 46 5.50 0.87 12.30
N GLY A 47 5.24 0.38 11.10
CA GLY A 47 3.90 0.18 10.59
C GLY A 47 3.84 -0.79 9.43
N ALA A 48 2.63 -1.16 9.06
CA ALA A 48 2.35 -2.11 8.00
C ALA A 48 1.14 -1.64 7.17
N TYR A 49 1.32 -1.53 5.85
CA TYR A 49 0.20 -1.43 4.92
C TYR A 49 -0.13 -2.83 4.40
N VAL A 50 -1.38 -3.26 4.52
CA VAL A 50 -1.85 -4.54 3.96
C VAL A 50 -2.81 -4.25 2.82
N PHE A 51 -2.63 -4.93 1.69
CA PHE A 51 -3.44 -4.74 0.49
C PHE A 51 -3.55 -6.03 -0.32
N ASP A 52 -4.52 -6.12 -1.22
CA ASP A 52 -4.72 -7.31 -2.07
C ASP A 52 -3.88 -7.16 -3.35
N SER A 53 -3.13 -8.19 -3.76
CA SER A 53 -2.38 -8.16 -5.02
C SER A 53 -3.24 -8.34 -6.28
N ASN A 54 -4.50 -8.76 -6.14
CA ASN A 54 -5.40 -8.97 -7.27
C ASN A 54 -5.89 -7.65 -7.87
N PRO A 55 -5.57 -7.38 -9.14
CA PRO A 55 -6.01 -6.18 -9.84
C PRO A 55 -7.53 -5.99 -9.87
N ALA A 56 -8.33 -7.05 -9.81
CA ALA A 56 -9.78 -6.95 -9.81
C ALA A 56 -10.36 -6.30 -8.53
N ALA A 57 -9.58 -6.25 -7.44
CA ALA A 57 -9.95 -5.56 -6.20
C ALA A 57 -9.73 -4.02 -6.27
N TYR A 58 -9.10 -3.54 -7.35
CA TYR A 58 -8.70 -2.15 -7.53
C TYR A 58 -9.34 -1.54 -8.77
N THR A 59 -9.72 -0.28 -8.64
CA THR A 59 -10.04 0.55 -9.80
C THR A 59 -8.79 1.32 -10.20
N GLN A 60 -8.36 1.14 -11.44
CA GLN A 60 -7.29 1.94 -12.00
C GLN A 60 -7.81 3.35 -12.31
N TRP A 61 -7.06 4.36 -11.88
CA TRP A 61 -7.30 5.76 -12.15
C TRP A 61 -6.09 6.37 -12.87
N PRO A 62 -6.14 6.47 -14.21
CA PRO A 62 -5.14 7.21 -14.96
C PRO A 62 -5.39 8.72 -14.81
N ASP A 63 -4.32 9.49 -14.72
CA ASP A 63 -4.36 10.96 -14.80
C ASP A 63 -3.68 11.40 -16.10
N PRO A 64 -4.44 11.83 -17.13
CA PRO A 64 -3.87 12.22 -18.41
C PRO A 64 -2.98 13.48 -18.32
N THR A 65 -3.06 14.24 -17.22
CA THR A 65 -2.24 15.43 -16.99
C THR A 65 -0.87 15.10 -16.39
N LEU A 66 -0.66 13.85 -15.95
CA LEU A 66 0.58 13.35 -15.36
C LEU A 66 1.07 12.13 -16.16
N PRO A 67 1.84 12.32 -17.25
CA PRO A 67 2.42 11.20 -18.01
C PRO A 67 3.21 10.27 -17.09
N GLY A 68 2.90 8.97 -17.11
CA GLY A 68 3.52 7.96 -16.23
C GLY A 68 2.81 7.74 -14.89
N TYR A 69 1.75 8.50 -14.57
CA TYR A 69 0.93 8.26 -13.37
C TYR A 69 -0.09 7.14 -13.57
N LEU A 70 -0.11 6.20 -12.63
CA LEU A 70 -1.12 5.17 -12.51
C LEU A 70 -1.54 5.05 -11.05
N GLY A 71 -2.70 5.63 -10.72
CA GLY A 71 -3.34 5.39 -9.43
C GLY A 71 -4.11 4.08 -9.46
N TYR A 72 -4.04 3.31 -8.38
CA TYR A 72 -4.95 2.20 -8.11
C TYR A 72 -5.60 2.43 -6.75
N GLU A 73 -6.92 2.48 -6.72
CA GLU A 73 -7.66 2.67 -5.47
C GLU A 73 -8.62 1.51 -5.25
N THR A 74 -8.72 1.06 -4.00
CA THR A 74 -9.81 0.19 -3.57
C THR A 74 -10.75 0.96 -2.65
N PHE A 75 -12.03 0.99 -3.03
CA PHE A 75 -13.06 1.74 -2.32
C PHE A 75 -13.60 1.02 -1.07
N ALA A 76 -13.26 -0.26 -0.88
CA ALA A 76 -13.80 -1.10 0.19
C ALA A 76 -12.83 -2.21 0.64
N SER A 77 -11.54 -1.87 0.85
CA SER A 77 -10.58 -2.81 1.43
C SER A 77 -10.97 -3.19 2.86
N THR A 78 -10.92 -4.48 3.18
CA THR A 78 -10.89 -4.98 4.57
C THR A 78 -9.49 -4.87 5.20
N TYR A 79 -8.51 -4.40 4.43
CA TYR A 79 -7.12 -4.22 4.84
C TYR A 79 -6.79 -2.73 4.94
N GLY A 80 -5.80 -2.39 5.77
CA GLY A 80 -5.49 -1.01 6.08
C GLY A 80 -4.06 -0.81 6.56
N LEU A 81 -3.91 0.15 7.46
CA LEU A 81 -2.63 0.52 8.06
C LEU A 81 -2.64 0.16 9.55
N THR A 82 -1.65 -0.59 10.00
CA THR A 82 -1.32 -0.72 11.42
C THR A 82 -0.02 0.03 11.71
N MET A 83 0.10 0.63 12.90
CA MET A 83 1.32 1.30 13.34
C MET A 83 1.56 1.05 14.82
N GLN A 84 2.82 0.89 15.19
CA GLN A 84 3.25 0.88 16.58
C GLN A 84 3.96 2.20 16.89
N TRP A 85 3.23 3.15 17.48
CA TRP A 85 3.85 4.37 17.98
C TRP A 85 4.50 4.11 19.35
N PRO A 86 5.46 4.97 19.76
CA PRO A 86 5.98 4.96 21.12
C PRO A 86 4.89 5.14 22.19
N SER A 87 3.81 5.86 21.86
CA SER A 87 2.67 6.11 22.76
C SER A 87 1.61 5.01 22.75
N GLY A 88 1.71 4.02 21.87
CA GLY A 88 0.73 2.94 21.73
C GLY A 88 0.39 2.60 20.27
N PRO A 89 -0.31 1.49 20.03
CA PRO A 89 -0.67 1.06 18.69
C PRO A 89 -1.77 1.93 18.08
N ILE A 90 -1.76 2.03 16.75
CA ILE A 90 -2.80 2.63 15.92
C ILE A 90 -3.20 1.63 14.86
N ASP A 91 -4.51 1.42 14.68
CA ASP A 91 -5.05 0.44 13.75
C ASP A 91 -6.17 1.05 12.89
N PHE A 92 -6.01 0.91 11.57
CA PHE A 92 -6.91 1.36 10.51
C PHE A 92 -7.39 0.21 9.62
N THR A 93 -7.32 -1.04 10.07
CA THR A 93 -7.76 -2.23 9.32
C THR A 93 -9.27 -2.27 9.05
N GLN A 94 -10.08 -1.46 9.75
CA GLN A 94 -11.51 -1.35 9.48
C GLN A 94 -11.92 0.05 9.02
N GLY A 95 -12.49 0.13 7.81
CA GLY A 95 -13.27 1.29 7.34
C GLY A 95 -12.46 2.40 6.66
N GLY A 96 -11.22 2.15 6.24
CA GLY A 96 -10.44 3.07 5.41
C GLY A 96 -9.82 2.30 4.25
N GLY A 97 -10.28 2.58 3.02
CA GLY A 97 -9.67 2.00 1.82
C GLY A 97 -8.18 2.31 1.74
N VAL A 98 -7.41 1.37 1.19
CA VAL A 98 -6.00 1.57 0.86
C VAL A 98 -5.91 2.08 -0.57
N THR A 99 -5.23 3.20 -0.76
CA THR A 99 -4.84 3.69 -2.08
C THR A 99 -3.42 3.24 -2.37
N VAL A 100 -3.17 2.69 -3.56
CA VAL A 100 -1.84 2.34 -4.06
C VAL A 100 -1.58 3.14 -5.32
N GLU A 101 -0.71 4.14 -5.26
CA GLU A 101 -0.35 4.95 -6.42
C GLU A 101 1.04 4.56 -6.92
N VAL A 102 1.17 4.49 -8.24
CA VAL A 102 2.39 4.11 -8.94
C VAL A 102 2.78 5.23 -9.89
N PHE A 103 4.06 5.61 -9.85
CA PHE A 103 4.63 6.63 -10.71
C PHE A 103 5.81 6.05 -11.46
N ASP A 104 5.64 5.88 -12.78
CA ASP A 104 6.67 5.40 -13.71
C ASP A 104 7.40 6.58 -14.34
N ASN A 105 8.68 6.75 -13.99
CA ASN A 105 9.56 7.77 -14.57
C ASN A 105 8.92 9.19 -14.60
N GLY A 106 8.11 9.51 -13.60
CA GLY A 106 7.19 10.64 -13.61
C GLY A 106 7.62 11.77 -12.67
N THR A 107 7.39 13.01 -13.10
CA THR A 107 7.37 14.17 -12.20
C THR A 107 6.06 14.12 -11.42
N SER A 108 6.10 13.68 -10.15
CA SER A 108 4.90 13.77 -9.32
C SER A 108 4.66 15.25 -8.96
N SER A 109 3.39 15.67 -8.92
CA SER A 109 2.99 16.98 -8.35
C SER A 109 3.14 17.03 -6.82
N TYR A 110 3.41 15.88 -6.20
CA TYR A 110 3.82 15.79 -4.81
C TYR A 110 5.31 16.16 -4.69
N PRO A 111 5.73 16.79 -3.58
CA PRO A 111 7.13 17.11 -3.34
C PRO A 111 7.89 15.82 -2.98
N LEU A 112 7.93 14.86 -3.90
CA LEU A 112 8.80 13.71 -3.82
C LEU A 112 10.14 14.15 -4.43
N PRO A 113 11.19 14.27 -3.60
CA PRO A 113 12.51 14.47 -4.16
C PRO A 113 12.89 13.20 -4.93
N VAL A 114 13.62 13.38 -6.03
CA VAL A 114 14.32 12.33 -6.82
C VAL A 114 13.61 11.90 -8.11
N ALA A 115 14.41 11.83 -9.18
CA ALA A 115 14.06 11.24 -10.48
C ALA A 115 14.14 9.71 -10.36
N GLY A 116 12.99 9.06 -10.39
CA GLY A 116 12.89 7.61 -10.28
C GLY A 116 11.44 7.17 -10.12
N ASP A 117 11.28 5.86 -9.98
CA ASP A 117 9.99 5.22 -9.80
C ASP A 117 9.53 5.37 -8.34
N ALA A 118 8.22 5.61 -8.13
CA ALA A 118 7.64 5.77 -6.80
C ALA A 118 6.41 4.88 -6.61
N THR A 119 6.31 4.25 -5.44
CA THR A 119 5.08 3.57 -4.99
C THR A 119 4.57 4.22 -3.72
N LEU A 120 3.31 4.64 -3.71
CA LEU A 120 2.69 5.30 -2.59
C LEU A 120 1.56 4.44 -2.05
N PHE A 121 1.54 4.24 -0.74
CA PHE A 121 0.47 3.59 0.00
C PHE A 121 -0.21 4.64 0.86
N GLY A 122 -1.53 4.73 0.80
CA GLY A 122 -2.30 5.74 1.50
C GLY A 122 -3.53 5.17 2.19
N VAL A 123 -3.82 5.66 3.39
CA VAL A 123 -5.10 5.44 4.09
C VAL A 123 -5.63 6.78 4.56
N LYS A 124 -6.92 7.04 4.32
CA LYS A 124 -7.62 8.22 4.85
C LYS A 124 -8.58 7.81 5.95
N ARG A 125 -8.44 8.41 7.14
CA ARG A 125 -9.39 8.27 8.25
C ARG A 125 -9.66 9.62 8.90
N SER A 126 -10.94 9.94 9.11
CA SER A 126 -11.35 11.19 9.78
C SER A 126 -10.71 12.45 9.20
N ASN A 127 -10.60 12.50 7.86
CA ASN A 127 -9.95 13.59 7.12
C ASN A 127 -8.43 13.76 7.39
N VAL A 128 -7.79 12.75 7.96
CA VAL A 128 -6.33 12.64 8.08
C VAL A 128 -5.85 11.58 7.10
N ILE A 129 -4.83 11.91 6.32
CA ILE A 129 -4.21 11.02 5.33
C ILE A 129 -2.87 10.56 5.89
N TYR A 130 -2.69 9.25 5.97
CA TYR A 130 -1.43 8.59 6.28
C TYR A 130 -0.88 8.07 4.97
N ARG A 131 0.39 8.39 4.67
CA ARG A 131 0.97 8.04 3.37
C ARG A 131 2.42 7.60 3.51
N LEU A 132 2.70 6.40 3.03
CA LEU A 132 4.04 5.88 2.79
C LEU A 132 4.38 6.09 1.32
N SER A 133 5.53 6.69 1.03
CA SER A 133 6.07 6.79 -0.33
C SER A 133 7.41 6.06 -0.34
N LEU A 134 7.53 5.01 -1.14
CA LEU A 134 8.77 4.29 -1.35
C LEU A 134 9.38 4.69 -2.70
N PHE A 135 10.71 4.80 -2.73
CA PHE A 135 11.48 5.18 -3.91
C PHE A 135 12.34 4.01 -4.38
N GLY A 136 12.30 3.76 -5.68
CA GLY A 136 13.01 2.68 -6.34
C GLY A 136 13.88 3.19 -7.49
N PRO A 137 14.82 2.36 -7.97
CA PRO A 137 15.51 2.60 -9.24
C PRO A 137 14.49 2.71 -10.38
N ALA A 138 14.83 3.48 -11.42
CA ALA A 138 14.01 3.60 -12.63
C ALA A 138 13.95 2.25 -13.37
N THR A 139 12.95 1.45 -13.03
CA THR A 139 12.65 0.14 -13.62
C THR A 139 11.28 0.27 -14.25
N SER A 140 11.27 0.89 -15.43
CA SER A 140 10.10 1.13 -16.29
C SER A 140 8.92 0.23 -15.94
N PHE A 141 7.91 0.79 -15.29
CA PHE A 141 6.67 0.06 -15.07
C PHE A 141 6.07 -0.24 -16.44
N THR A 142 5.54 -1.44 -16.63
CA THR A 142 4.76 -1.72 -17.83
C THR A 142 3.34 -1.18 -17.68
N GLY A 143 3.18 0.10 -17.30
CA GLY A 143 1.99 0.92 -17.53
C GLY A 143 0.61 0.43 -17.02
N SER A 144 0.50 -0.75 -16.43
CA SER A 144 -0.77 -1.50 -16.36
C SER A 144 -0.80 -2.60 -15.29
N ALA A 145 0.32 -2.90 -14.64
CA ALA A 145 0.37 -3.90 -13.59
C ALA A 145 0.36 -3.24 -12.21
N LEU A 146 -0.44 -3.77 -11.29
CA LEU A 146 -0.28 -3.50 -9.87
C LEU A 146 1.10 -3.98 -9.40
N PRO A 147 1.64 -3.33 -8.36
CA PRO A 147 2.75 -3.87 -7.58
C PRO A 147 2.61 -5.35 -7.20
N THR A 148 3.59 -6.18 -7.53
CA THR A 148 3.67 -7.55 -6.97
C THR A 148 4.67 -7.63 -5.81
N GLU A 149 4.55 -8.64 -4.94
CA GLU A 149 5.49 -8.84 -3.81
C GLU A 149 6.96 -8.98 -4.26
N PRO A 150 7.31 -9.79 -5.29
CA PRO A 150 8.69 -9.84 -5.82
C PRO A 150 9.21 -8.48 -6.31
N TRP A 151 8.30 -7.62 -6.75
CA TRP A 151 8.62 -6.29 -7.26
C TRP A 151 8.87 -5.27 -6.14
N LEU A 152 8.08 -5.31 -5.06
CA LEU A 152 8.26 -4.44 -3.88
C LEU A 152 9.48 -4.85 -3.02
N SER A 153 9.79 -6.14 -2.94
CA SER A 153 10.84 -6.68 -2.05
C SER A 153 12.29 -6.43 -2.53
N GLY A 154 12.51 -6.14 -3.82
CA GLY A 154 13.85 -6.14 -4.41
C GLY A 154 14.49 -4.77 -4.67
N GLN A 155 13.76 -3.66 -4.57
CA GLN A 155 14.18 -2.40 -5.21
C GLN A 155 13.89 -1.13 -4.37
N TRP A 156 13.14 -1.22 -3.26
CA TRP A 156 12.49 -0.08 -2.60
C TRP A 156 13.00 0.13 -1.17
N THR A 157 14.23 0.63 -1.04
CA THR A 157 14.96 0.69 0.24
C THR A 157 14.91 2.05 0.93
N SER A 158 14.38 3.07 0.28
CA SER A 158 14.26 4.42 0.84
C SER A 158 12.86 4.98 0.59
N GLY A 159 12.47 5.98 1.38
CA GLY A 159 11.11 6.50 1.32
C GLY A 159 10.84 7.58 2.35
N THR A 160 9.61 8.08 2.32
CA THR A 160 9.07 8.98 3.34
C THR A 160 7.73 8.47 3.84
N PHE A 161 7.45 8.70 5.12
CA PHE A 161 6.12 8.58 5.68
C PHE A 161 5.61 9.96 6.08
N THR A 162 4.36 10.27 5.73
CA THR A 162 3.73 11.54 6.04
C THR A 162 2.35 11.34 6.65
N ILE A 163 1.99 12.25 7.56
CA ILE A 163 0.62 12.45 8.01
C ILE A 163 0.20 13.85 7.58
N ARG A 164 -0.88 13.94 6.82
CA ARG A 164 -1.50 15.20 6.42
C ARG A 164 -2.87 15.32 7.04
N ASP A 165 -3.07 16.36 7.84
CA ASP A 165 -4.36 16.69 8.44
C ASP A 165 -5.09 17.65 7.51
N GLN A 166 -6.16 17.19 6.86
CA GLN A 166 -6.93 17.99 5.91
C GLN A 166 -7.87 18.98 6.61
N ASN A 167 -8.07 18.87 7.93
CA ASN A 167 -8.86 19.86 8.67
C ASN A 167 -8.11 21.18 8.83
N ILE A 168 -6.77 21.11 8.86
CA ILE A 168 -5.88 22.28 8.96
C ILE A 168 -4.96 22.43 7.74
N PHE A 169 -5.20 21.64 6.70
CA PHE A 169 -4.46 21.61 5.43
C PHE A 169 -2.93 21.54 5.58
N SER A 170 -2.43 20.84 6.60
CA SER A 170 -1.01 20.84 6.94
C SER A 170 -0.42 19.43 7.03
N THR A 171 0.84 19.29 6.64
CA THR A 171 1.66 18.12 6.97
C THR A 171 2.10 18.24 8.41
N VAL A 172 1.67 17.27 9.20
CA VAL A 172 1.74 17.30 10.65
C VAL A 172 2.72 16.29 11.22
N LEU A 173 3.21 15.37 10.38
CA LEU A 173 4.36 14.52 10.63
C LEU A 173 5.02 14.17 9.29
N THR A 174 6.35 14.23 9.26
CA THR A 174 7.19 13.65 8.20
C THR A 174 8.23 12.77 8.85
N ALA A 175 8.47 11.59 8.28
CA ALA A 175 9.47 10.65 8.73
C ALA A 175 10.24 10.08 7.52
N GLU A 176 11.53 9.82 7.71
CA GLU A 176 12.34 9.07 6.75
C GLU A 176 12.15 7.57 6.99
N ILE A 177 12.08 6.79 5.91
CA ILE A 177 12.07 5.33 5.99
C ILE A 177 13.50 4.83 6.14
N ILE A 178 13.76 4.08 7.22
CA ILE A 178 15.07 3.53 7.56
C ILE A 178 15.12 2.00 7.44
N GLY A 179 13.99 1.36 7.12
CA GLY A 179 13.91 -0.06 6.83
C GLY A 179 12.55 -0.42 6.24
N THR A 180 12.54 -1.35 5.29
CA THR A 180 11.35 -1.88 4.63
C THR A 180 11.46 -3.38 4.48
N SER A 181 10.32 -4.07 4.57
CA SER A 181 10.19 -5.46 4.15
C SER A 181 8.80 -5.70 3.58
N VAL A 182 8.69 -6.72 2.74
CA VAL A 182 7.46 -7.07 2.03
C VAL A 182 7.21 -8.55 2.23
N SER A 183 5.98 -8.91 2.54
CA SER A 183 5.55 -10.30 2.71
C SER A 183 4.21 -10.55 2.04
N SER A 184 4.04 -11.76 1.50
CA SER A 184 2.80 -12.31 0.93
C SER A 184 1.76 -12.76 1.97
N LEU A 185 2.04 -12.55 3.25
CA LEU A 185 1.13 -12.84 4.37
C LEU A 185 1.19 -11.69 5.38
N PRO A 186 0.08 -11.34 6.05
CA PRO A 186 0.16 -10.55 7.27
C PRO A 186 0.87 -11.38 8.33
N ASP A 187 2.02 -10.89 8.82
CA ASP A 187 2.68 -11.44 10.01
C ASP A 187 1.83 -11.21 11.27
#